data_AF-A0A0P1I932-F1
#
_entry.id   AF-A0A0P1I932-F1
#
_cell.length_a   1.000
_cell.length_b   1.000
_cell.length_c   1.000
_cell.angle_alpha   90.00
_cell.angle_beta   90.00
_cell.angle_gamma   90.00
#
_symmetry.space_group_name_H-M   'P 1'
#
loop_
_entity.id
_entity.type
_entity.pdbx_description
1 polymer ?
#
loop_
_entity_poly.entity_id
_entity_poly.type
_entity_poly.pdbx_seq_one_letter_code
_entity_poly.pdbx_strand_id
1 'polypeptide(L)'
;MSLQELDPKGLIRESYRIEGITSGECRSIFLDWALSIPMDHDNKSAIESLLAHYAPENADHPMTEVLNQGLISMTSPRRRGGWRSRERN
;
A
#
# COMPACT_ATOMS: atom_id res chain seq x y z
N MET A 1 4.34 -16.18 6.76
CA MET A 1 3.06 -15.54 6.43
C MET A 1 2.68 -15.98 5.03
N SER A 2 1.47 -16.49 4.85
CA SER A 2 0.90 -16.79 3.54
C SER A 2 0.34 -15.53 2.89
N LEU A 3 0.21 -15.52 1.56
CA LEU A 3 -0.36 -14.38 0.84
C LEU A 3 -1.81 -14.09 1.25
N GLN A 4 -2.58 -15.11 1.63
CA GLN A 4 -3.95 -14.92 2.12
C GLN A 4 -3.98 -14.20 3.48
N GLU A 5 -2.98 -14.42 4.35
CA GLU A 5 -2.90 -13.69 5.63
C GLU A 5 -2.47 -12.23 5.43
N LEU A 6 -1.65 -11.98 4.41
CA LEU A 6 -1.16 -10.64 4.08
C LEU A 6 -2.18 -9.82 3.29
N ASP A 7 -3.01 -10.47 2.48
CA ASP A 7 -4.06 -9.85 1.67
C ASP A 7 -5.39 -10.61 1.84
N PRO A 8 -6.03 -10.54 3.03
CA PRO A 8 -7.21 -11.33 3.37
C PRO A 8 -8.42 -11.01 2.48
N LYS A 9 -8.48 -9.79 1.96
CA LYS A 9 -9.53 -9.33 1.04
C LYS A 9 -9.15 -9.53 -0.43
N GLY A 10 -7.91 -9.89 -0.75
CA GLY A 10 -7.42 -10.04 -2.12
C GLY A 10 -7.30 -8.71 -2.88
N LEU A 11 -7.22 -7.58 -2.18
CA LEU A 11 -7.20 -6.23 -2.75
C LEU A 11 -5.94 -5.98 -3.58
N ILE A 12 -4.78 -6.35 -3.02
CA ILE A 12 -3.49 -6.19 -3.68
C ILE A 12 -3.45 -7.14 -4.88
N ARG A 13 -3.85 -8.40 -4.69
CA ARG A 13 -3.91 -9.38 -5.79
C ARG A 13 -4.78 -8.90 -6.94
N GLU A 14 -5.97 -8.37 -6.64
CA GLU A 14 -6.89 -7.96 -7.70
C GLU A 14 -6.39 -6.73 -8.45
N SER A 15 -5.67 -5.83 -7.79
CA SER A 15 -5.10 -4.66 -8.46
C SER A 15 -4.15 -5.03 -9.62
N TYR A 16 -3.40 -6.13 -9.52
CA TYR A 16 -2.52 -6.63 -10.59
C TYR A 16 -3.28 -7.23 -11.78
N ARG A 17 -4.59 -7.48 -11.63
CA ARG A 17 -5.45 -8.08 -12.67
C ARG A 17 -6.33 -7.05 -13.36
N ILE A 18 -6.38 -5.82 -12.86
CA ILE A 18 -7.17 -4.75 -13.45
C ILE A 18 -6.35 -4.12 -14.58
N GLU A 19 -6.75 -4.39 -15.81
CA GLU A 19 -6.13 -3.77 -16.98
C GLU A 19 -6.33 -2.25 -16.97
N GLY A 20 -5.25 -1.50 -17.23
CA GLY A 20 -5.29 -0.04 -17.31
C GLY A 20 -5.46 0.69 -15.98
N ILE A 21 -5.34 -0.01 -14.84
CA ILE A 21 -5.39 0.63 -13.51
C ILE A 21 -4.32 1.72 -13.38
N THR A 22 -4.69 2.84 -12.77
CA THR A 22 -3.77 3.97 -12.57
C THR A 22 -3.06 3.91 -11.22
N SER A 23 -1.92 4.58 -11.10
CA SER A 23 -1.23 4.72 -9.80
C SER A 23 -2.11 5.40 -8.74
N GLY A 24 -3.08 6.23 -9.15
CA GLY A 24 -4.05 6.85 -8.23
C GLY A 24 -5.00 5.82 -7.61
N GLU A 25 -5.51 4.90 -8.42
CA GLU A 25 -6.36 3.81 -7.96
C GLU A 25 -5.57 2.81 -7.12
N CYS A 26 -4.35 2.45 -7.53
CA CYS A 26 -3.47 1.59 -6.74
C CYS A 26 -3.21 2.17 -5.34
N ARG A 27 -3.01 3.49 -5.21
CA ARG A 27 -2.85 4.13 -3.89
C ARG A 27 -4.09 4.00 -3.01
N SER A 28 -5.29 4.13 -3.59
CA SER A 28 -6.55 3.96 -2.87
C SER A 28 -6.73 2.52 -2.39
N ILE A 29 -6.44 1.53 -3.25
CA ILE A 29 -6.48 0.11 -2.91
C ILE A 29 -5.45 -0.21 -1.81
N PHE A 30 -4.21 0.30 -1.94
CA PHE A 30 -3.17 0.13 -0.94
C PHE A 30 -3.58 0.69 0.43
N LEU A 31 -4.25 1.84 0.46
CA LEU A 31 -4.75 2.42 1.71
C LEU A 31 -5.85 1.54 2.33
N ASP A 32 -6.82 1.04 1.55
CA ASP A 32 -7.86 0.13 2.07
C ASP A 32 -7.26 -1.18 2.59
N TRP A 33 -6.26 -1.71 1.88
CA TRP A 33 -5.48 -2.87 2.31
C TRP A 33 -4.80 -2.60 3.65
N ALA A 34 -4.06 -1.49 3.79
CA ALA A 34 -3.36 -1.12 5.00
C ALA A 34 -4.30 -0.89 6.21
N LEU A 35 -5.55 -0.48 5.95
CA LEU A 35 -6.58 -0.35 6.98
C LEU A 35 -7.25 -1.69 7.35
N SER A 36 -7.10 -2.72 6.52
CA SER A 36 -7.71 -4.04 6.72
C SER A 36 -6.84 -5.03 7.48
N ILE A 37 -5.53 -4.78 7.57
CA ILE A 37 -4.59 -5.60 8.34
C ILE A 37 -4.56 -5.16 9.82
N PRO A 38 -4.46 -6.10 10.78
CA PRO A 38 -4.36 -5.76 12.20
C PRO A 38 -3.16 -4.86 12.48
N MET A 39 -3.31 -3.88 13.38
CA MET A 39 -2.24 -2.93 13.72
C MET A 39 -0.99 -3.58 14.33
N ASP A 40 -1.11 -4.79 14.88
CA ASP A 40 0.02 -5.58 15.40
C ASP A 40 0.84 -6.27 14.30
N HIS A 41 0.37 -6.26 13.04
CA HIS A 41 1.14 -6.79 11.92
C HIS A 41 2.22 -5.77 11.51
N ASP A 42 3.43 -6.26 11.26
CA ASP A 42 4.49 -5.45 10.68
C ASP A 42 4.18 -5.17 9.20
N ASN A 43 3.61 -4.00 8.93
CA ASN A 43 3.29 -3.52 7.60
C ASN A 43 4.49 -3.58 6.65
N LYS A 44 5.72 -3.38 7.15
CA LYS A 44 6.92 -3.45 6.33
C LYS A 44 7.17 -4.88 5.85
N SER A 45 7.18 -5.84 6.77
CA SER A 45 7.32 -7.26 6.44
C SER A 45 6.21 -7.75 5.51
N ALA A 46 4.98 -7.25 5.68
CA ALA A 46 3.86 -7.56 4.80
C ALA A 46 4.08 -7.05 3.37
N ILE A 47 4.50 -5.79 3.21
CA ILE A 47 4.77 -5.19 1.90
C ILE A 47 5.95 -5.89 1.20
N GLU A 48 7.03 -6.20 1.93
CA GLU A 48 8.18 -6.93 1.39
C GLU A 48 7.77 -8.30 0.85
N SER A 49 6.92 -9.02 1.58
CA SER A 49 6.40 -10.33 1.16
C SER A 49 5.49 -10.23 -0.07
N LEU A 50 4.65 -9.19 -0.16
CA LEU A 50 3.81 -8.93 -1.34
C LEU A 50 4.65 -8.58 -2.56
N LEU A 51 5.67 -7.73 -2.40
CA LEU A 51 6.61 -7.39 -3.46
C LEU A 51 7.39 -8.60 -3.96
N ALA A 52 7.90 -9.44 -3.04
CA ALA A 52 8.62 -10.65 -3.41
C ALA A 52 7.79 -11.61 -4.29
N HIS A 53 6.46 -11.61 -4.10
CA HIS A 53 5.56 -12.43 -4.90
C HIS A 53 5.14 -11.78 -6.22
N TYR A 54 4.70 -10.53 -6.20
CA TYR A 54 4.07 -9.90 -7.38
C TYR A 54 5.05 -9.14 -8.27
N ALA A 55 6.12 -8.55 -7.72
CA ALA A 55 7.02 -7.69 -8.48
C ALA A 55 7.82 -8.42 -9.59
N PRO A 56 8.28 -9.69 -9.45
CA PRO A 56 9.08 -10.35 -10.48
C PRO A 56 8.42 -10.43 -11.85
N GLU A 57 7.09 -10.63 -11.89
CA GLU A 57 6.32 -10.70 -13.13
C GLU A 57 5.64 -9.38 -13.50
N ASN A 58 5.63 -8.40 -12.58
CA ASN A 58 4.85 -7.16 -12.72
C ASN A 58 5.69 -5.93 -12.32
N ALA A 59 6.96 -5.88 -12.69
CA ALA A 59 7.88 -4.82 -12.28
C ALA A 59 7.39 -3.42 -12.70
N ASP A 60 6.79 -3.31 -13.89
CA ASP A 60 6.26 -2.05 -14.45
C ASP A 60 4.81 -1.75 -14.05
N HIS A 61 4.19 -2.58 -13.20
CA HIS A 61 2.81 -2.38 -12.78
C HIS A 61 2.72 -1.26 -11.72
N PRO A 62 1.74 -0.35 -11.80
CA PRO A 62 1.61 0.78 -10.87
C PRO A 62 1.43 0.35 -9.41
N MET A 63 0.87 -0.83 -9.12
CA MET A 63 0.82 -1.35 -7.75
C MET A 63 2.21 -1.69 -7.20
N THR A 64 3.13 -2.20 -8.02
CA THR A 64 4.52 -2.47 -7.62
C THR A 64 5.21 -1.18 -7.20
N GLU A 65 5.00 -0.10 -7.95
CA GLU A 65 5.52 1.23 -7.60
C GLU A 65 4.95 1.72 -6.25
N VAL A 66 3.64 1.59 -6.04
CA VAL A 66 2.98 2.00 -4.80
C VAL A 66 3.49 1.23 -3.58
N LEU A 67 3.67 -0.09 -3.69
CA LEU A 67 4.23 -0.91 -2.62
C LEU A 67 5.66 -0.47 -2.27
N ASN A 68 6.51 -0.21 -3.27
CA ASN A 68 7.86 0.33 -3.05
C ASN A 68 7.83 1.70 -2.36
N GLN A 69 6.94 2.60 -2.77
CA GLN A 69 6.75 3.91 -2.11
C GLN A 69 6.26 3.76 -0.66
N GLY A 70 5.45 2.74 -0.37
CA GLY A 70 5.00 2.37 0.97
C GLY A 70 6.18 2.06 1.90
N LEU A 71 7.16 1.28 1.45
CA LEU A 71 8.38 0.97 2.22
C LEU A 71 9.19 2.24 2.57
N ILE A 72 9.32 3.15 1.60
CA ILE A 72 10.08 4.41 1.79
C ILE A 72 9.35 5.33 2.76
N SER A 73 8.02 5.47 2.62
CA SER A 73 7.22 6.38 3.44
C SER A 73 7.14 5.97 4.90
N MET A 74 7.12 4.67 5.20
CA MET A 74 7.17 4.17 6.59
C MET A 74 8.50 4.47 7.29
N THR A 75 9.58 4.61 6.52
CA THR A 75 10.90 5.01 7.07
C THR A 75 10.92 6.49 7.48
N SER A 76 9.98 7.31 6.99
CA SER A 76 9.90 8.75 7.26
C SER A 76 8.49 9.12 7.75
N PRO A 77 8.19 8.99 9.07
CA PRO A 77 6.88 9.35 9.59
C PRO A 77 6.69 10.86 9.57
N ARG A 78 6.34 11.41 8.41
CA ARG A 78 6.12 12.85 8.21
C ARG A 78 4.69 13.15 8.63
N ARG A 79 4.51 13.47 9.91
CA ARG A 79 3.25 14.03 10.44
C ARG A 79 2.95 15.30 9.64
N ARG A 80 2.01 15.23 8.70
CA ARG A 80 1.42 16.44 8.10
C ARG A 80 0.48 17.03 9.14
N GLY A 81 1.09 17.75 10.09
CA GLY A 81 0.38 18.44 11.15
C GLY A 81 -0.64 19.41 10.58
N GLY A 82 -1.89 19.22 10.98
CA GLY A 82 -2.83 20.29 11.26
C GLY A 82 -3.46 20.99 10.06
N TRP A 83 -4.66 20.53 9.71
CA TRP A 83 -5.80 21.33 9.25
C TRP A 83 -6.20 22.46 10.25
N ARG A 84 -5.24 23.03 11.00
CA ARG A 84 -5.40 24.04 12.05
C ARG A 84 -4.89 25.43 11.65
N SER A 85 -4.56 25.66 10.38
CA SER A 85 -4.46 27.03 9.84
C SER A 85 -5.86 27.58 9.56
N ARG A 86 -6.63 27.82 10.62
CA ARG A 86 -7.78 28.74 10.56
C ARG A 86 -7.53 29.82 11.59
N GLU A 87 -6.91 30.90 11.16
CA GLU A 87 -6.95 32.17 11.90
C GLU A 87 -8.38 32.70 11.75
N ARG A 88 -9.11 32.80 12.86
CA ARG A 88 -10.41 33.48 12.89
C ARG A 88 -10.10 34.96 13.05
N ASN A 89 -10.42 35.76 12.03
CA ASN A 89 -10.59 37.19 12.16
C ASN A 89 -12.09 37.50 12.05
#